data_AF-A0A7C2K0V8-F1
#
_entry.id   AF-A0A7C2K0V8-F1
#
_cell.length_a   1.000
_cell.length_b   1.000
_cell.length_c   1.000
_cell.angle_alpha   90.00
_cell.angle_beta   90.00
_cell.angle_gamma   90.00
#
_symmetry.space_group_name_H-M   'P 1'
#
loop_
_entity.id
_entity.type
_entity.pdbx_description
1 polymer ?
#
loop_
_entity_poly.entity_id
_entity_poly.type
_entity_poly.pdbx_seq_one_letter_code
_entity_poly.pdbx_strand_id
1 'polypeptide(L)'
;EAQPEELRTVVHESSFRYPGPKPQTREAAVLMVADAVEGATRAIGSDLTPKRIETLVHEIAIKRLLDGQFDECSLTLAQLATVEDSLTKSLIGIYHGRIKYPDQKSA
;
A
#
# COMPACT_ATOMS: atom_id res chain seq x y z
N GLU A 1 -9.67 50.55 7.00
CA GLU A 1 -9.09 49.49 6.16
C GLU A 1 -9.75 48.17 6.54
N ALA A 2 -10.45 47.53 5.60
CA ALA A 2 -11.06 46.23 5.82
C ALA A 2 -9.99 45.15 5.59
N GLN A 3 -9.81 44.26 6.57
CA GLN A 3 -8.90 43.11 6.44
C GLN A 3 -9.43 42.17 5.34
N PRO A 4 -8.56 41.62 4.46
CA PRO A 4 -9.01 40.66 3.47
C PRO A 4 -9.44 39.37 4.19
N GLU A 5 -10.70 39.01 4.00
CA GLU A 5 -11.28 37.75 4.43
C GLU A 5 -10.54 36.63 3.68
N GLU A 6 -9.71 35.85 4.40
CA GLU A 6 -9.05 34.68 3.83
C GLU A 6 -10.11 33.75 3.24
N LEU A 7 -10.15 33.65 1.91
CA LEU A 7 -11.06 32.78 1.19
C LEU A 7 -10.72 31.33 1.54
N ARG A 8 -11.35 30.77 2.59
CA ARG A 8 -11.32 29.33 2.89
C ARG A 8 -12.05 28.62 1.76
N THR A 9 -11.33 28.34 0.68
CA THR A 9 -11.84 27.53 -0.42
C THR A 9 -12.20 26.16 0.13
N VAL A 10 -13.43 25.72 -0.15
CA VAL A 10 -13.87 24.36 0.22
C VAL A 10 -13.11 23.40 -0.68
N VAL A 11 -12.15 22.68 -0.11
CA VAL A 11 -11.34 21.70 -0.83
C VAL A 11 -12.10 20.37 -0.86
N HIS A 12 -12.49 19.93 -2.06
CA HIS A 12 -13.14 18.63 -2.25
C HIS A 12 -12.10 17.54 -2.47
N GLU A 13 -12.23 16.42 -1.76
CA GLU A 13 -11.34 15.26 -1.90
C GLU A 13 -11.36 14.66 -3.31
N SER A 14 -12.51 14.73 -4.00
CA SER A 14 -12.67 14.26 -5.38
C SER A 14 -11.68 14.93 -6.35
N SER A 15 -11.25 16.15 -6.07
CA SER A 15 -10.25 16.87 -6.88
C SER A 15 -8.84 16.27 -6.80
N PHE A 16 -8.58 15.39 -5.84
CA PHE A 16 -7.29 14.72 -5.61
C PHE A 16 -7.35 13.21 -5.83
N ARG A 17 -8.48 12.72 -6.35
CA ARG A 17 -8.66 11.30 -6.67
C ARG A 17 -8.37 11.07 -8.14
N TYR A 18 -7.78 9.91 -8.43
CA TYR A 18 -7.66 9.45 -9.81
C TYR A 18 -9.06 9.30 -10.43
N PRO A 19 -9.21 9.57 -11.74
CA PRO A 19 -10.51 9.53 -12.42
C PRO A 19 -11.10 8.12 -12.50
N GLY A 20 -10.31 7.07 -12.23
CA GLY A 20 -10.73 5.67 -12.33
C GLY A 20 -10.50 5.07 -13.72
N PRO A 21 -11.16 3.94 -14.04
CA PRO A 21 -12.16 3.25 -13.21
C PRO A 21 -11.55 2.58 -11.98
N LYS A 22 -12.40 2.15 -11.02
CA LYS A 22 -11.96 1.21 -9.99
C LYS A 22 -11.47 -0.09 -10.66
N PRO A 23 -10.66 -0.92 -9.99
CA PRO A 23 -10.34 -2.27 -10.45
C PRO A 23 -11.59 -2.99 -11.00
N GLN A 24 -11.52 -3.42 -12.26
CA GLN A 24 -12.58 -4.19 -12.91
C GLN A 24 -12.33 -5.70 -12.82
N THR A 25 -11.11 -6.10 -12.47
CA THR A 25 -10.69 -7.50 -12.37
C THR A 25 -9.93 -7.74 -11.07
N ARG A 26 -9.86 -9.00 -10.65
CA ARG A 26 -9.10 -9.39 -9.45
C ARG A 26 -7.62 -9.04 -9.60
N GLU A 27 -7.08 -9.23 -10.80
CA GLU A 27 -5.69 -8.95 -11.14
C GLU A 27 -5.36 -7.46 -10.98
N ALA A 28 -6.26 -6.57 -11.42
CA ALA A 28 -6.11 -5.14 -11.23
C ALA A 28 -6.15 -4.74 -9.74
N ALA A 29 -7.00 -5.40 -8.94
CA ALA A 29 -7.06 -5.17 -7.50
C ALA A 29 -5.78 -5.65 -6.80
N VAL A 30 -5.25 -6.82 -7.18
CA VAL A 30 -3.96 -7.32 -6.67
C VAL A 30 -2.84 -6.36 -7.03
N LEU A 31 -2.79 -5.88 -8.27
CA LEU A 31 -1.78 -4.92 -8.73
C LEU A 31 -1.84 -3.62 -7.92
N MET A 32 -3.04 -3.09 -7.67
CA MET A 32 -3.24 -1.88 -6.85
C MET A 32 -2.66 -2.03 -5.44
N VAL A 33 -2.91 -3.17 -4.78
CA VAL A 33 -2.40 -3.41 -3.42
C VAL A 33 -0.88 -3.58 -3.46
N ALA A 34 -0.37 -4.37 -4.40
CA ALA A 34 1.06 -4.63 -4.53
C ALA A 34 1.88 -3.35 -4.78
N ASP A 35 1.42 -2.49 -5.69
CA ASP A 35 2.07 -1.19 -5.99
C ASP A 35 2.12 -0.28 -4.76
N ALA A 36 0.99 -0.12 -4.08
CA ALA A 36 0.91 0.71 -2.88
C ALA A 36 1.82 0.21 -1.75
N VAL A 37 1.88 -1.12 -1.55
CA VAL A 37 2.74 -1.74 -0.54
C VAL A 37 4.22 -1.60 -0.91
N GLU A 38 4.59 -1.79 -2.18
CA GLU A 38 5.98 -1.61 -2.65
C GLU A 38 6.45 -0.17 -2.42
N GLY A 39 5.64 0.81 -2.83
CA GLY A 39 5.97 2.22 -2.64
C GLY A 39 6.11 2.59 -1.15
N ALA A 40 5.21 2.09 -0.30
CA ALA A 40 5.25 2.34 1.13
C ALA A 40 6.44 1.68 1.83
N THR A 41 6.77 0.43 1.48
CA THR A 41 7.96 -0.27 2.02
C THR A 41 9.25 0.40 1.58
N ARG A 42 9.36 0.79 0.30
CA ARG A 42 10.50 1.55 -0.23
C ARG A 42 10.73 2.86 0.51
N ALA A 43 9.66 3.57 0.90
CA ALA A 43 9.76 4.82 1.64
C ALA A 43 10.27 4.64 3.09
N ILE A 44 10.01 3.50 3.73
CA ILE A 44 10.47 3.21 5.10
C ILE A 44 11.95 2.79 5.13
N GLY A 45 12.43 2.10 4.09
CA GLY A 45 13.85 1.73 3.97
C GLY A 45 14.29 0.61 4.93
N SER A 46 15.48 0.75 5.53
CA SER A 46 16.17 -0.30 6.29
C SER A 46 15.51 -0.71 7.60
N ASP A 47 14.56 0.07 8.11
CA ASP A 47 13.93 -0.12 9.43
C ASP A 47 12.65 -0.96 9.35
N LEU A 48 12.39 -1.59 8.21
CA LEU A 48 11.32 -2.56 8.04
C LEU A 48 11.64 -3.80 8.86
N THR A 49 10.79 -4.11 9.83
CA THR A 49 10.79 -5.41 10.53
C THR A 49 9.67 -6.29 9.98
N PRO A 50 9.69 -7.63 10.18
CA PRO A 50 8.63 -8.49 9.68
C PRO A 50 7.24 -8.10 10.19
N LYS A 51 7.14 -7.71 11.46
CA LYS A 51 5.87 -7.26 12.04
C LYS A 51 5.39 -5.95 11.43
N ARG A 52 6.31 -5.03 11.12
CA ARG A 52 5.98 -3.75 10.48
C ARG A 52 5.52 -3.93 9.05
N ILE A 53 6.09 -4.90 8.31
CA ILE A 53 5.62 -5.29 6.98
C ILE A 53 4.19 -5.83 7.06
N GLU A 54 3.92 -6.76 7.96
CA GLU A 54 2.58 -7.34 8.16
C GLU A 54 1.54 -6.26 8.45
N THR A 55 1.83 -5.37 9.41
CA THR A 55 0.95 -4.23 9.74
C THR A 55 0.73 -3.32 8.54
N LEU A 56 1.79 -2.96 7.81
CA LEU A 56 1.70 -2.05 6.66
C LEU A 56 0.85 -2.63 5.53
N VAL A 57 1.05 -3.90 5.19
CA VAL A 57 0.27 -4.60 4.16
C VAL A 57 -1.21 -4.59 4.54
N HIS A 58 -1.50 -4.93 5.79
CA HIS A 58 -2.87 -4.95 6.30
C HIS A 58 -3.53 -3.57 6.26
N GLU A 59 -2.85 -2.53 6.75
CA GLU A 59 -3.37 -1.15 6.75
C GLU A 59 -3.69 -0.66 5.34
N ILE A 60 -2.83 -0.94 4.36
CA ILE A 60 -3.06 -0.57 2.97
C ILE A 60 -4.26 -1.33 2.39
N ALA A 61 -4.34 -2.65 2.60
CA ALA A 61 -5.44 -3.47 2.11
C ALA A 61 -6.79 -3.01 2.69
N ILE A 62 -6.86 -2.78 4.00
CA ILE A 62 -8.05 -2.30 4.69
C ILE A 62 -8.41 -0.88 4.25
N LYS A 63 -7.43 0.02 4.07
CA LYS A 63 -7.69 1.38 3.58
C LYS A 63 -8.36 1.35 2.19
N ARG A 64 -7.90 0.48 1.28
CA ARG A 64 -8.51 0.33 -0.05
C ARG A 64 -9.90 -0.30 0.02
N LEU A 65 -10.10 -1.28 0.90
CA LEU A 65 -11.40 -1.90 1.15
C LEU A 65 -12.43 -0.88 1.67
N LEU A 66 -12.07 -0.10 2.70
CA LEU A 66 -12.94 0.90 3.31
C LEU A 66 -13.22 2.09 2.38
N ASP A 67 -12.31 2.38 1.46
CA ASP A 67 -12.49 3.38 0.39
C ASP A 67 -13.34 2.87 -0.78
N GLY A 68 -13.85 1.63 -0.70
CA GLY A 68 -14.68 1.01 -1.73
C GLY A 68 -13.93 0.71 -3.03
N GLN A 69 -12.59 0.64 -3.03
CA GLN A 69 -11.81 0.47 -4.26
C GLN A 69 -12.04 -0.90 -4.93
N PHE A 70 -12.57 -1.88 -4.20
CA PHE A 70 -12.79 -3.23 -4.73
C PHE A 70 -14.24 -3.49 -5.17
N ASP A 71 -15.13 -2.50 -5.08
CA ASP A 71 -16.58 -2.65 -5.34
C ASP A 71 -16.92 -3.11 -6.77
N GLU A 72 -16.02 -2.83 -7.73
CA GLU A 72 -16.23 -3.11 -9.17
C GLU A 72 -15.44 -4.34 -9.66
N CYS A 73 -14.83 -5.12 -8.76
CA CYS A 73 -14.17 -6.37 -9.09
C CYS A 73 -14.69 -7.53 -8.23
N SER A 74 -14.49 -8.76 -8.72
CA SER A 74 -14.93 -9.98 -8.01
C SER A 74 -13.87 -10.49 -7.01
N LEU A 75 -13.20 -9.60 -6.27
CA LEU A 75 -12.21 -9.98 -5.25
C LEU A 75 -12.91 -10.26 -3.90
N THR A 76 -12.77 -11.48 -3.38
CA THR A 76 -13.36 -11.83 -2.08
C THR A 76 -12.43 -11.47 -0.91
N LEU A 77 -12.98 -11.34 0.30
CA LEU A 77 -12.16 -11.12 1.51
C LEU A 77 -11.16 -12.26 1.76
N ALA A 78 -11.52 -13.50 1.44
CA ALA A 78 -10.60 -14.63 1.53
C ALA A 78 -9.43 -14.52 0.52
N GLN A 79 -9.71 -14.03 -0.68
CA GLN A 79 -8.66 -13.75 -1.67
C GLN A 79 -7.80 -12.57 -1.25
N LEU A 80 -8.39 -11.51 -0.68
CA LEU A 80 -7.65 -10.37 -0.13
C LEU A 80 -6.68 -10.81 0.97
N ALA A 81 -7.13 -11.64 1.92
CA ALA A 81 -6.27 -12.22 2.95
C ALA A 81 -5.12 -13.07 2.36
N THR A 82 -5.39 -13.81 1.28
CA THR A 82 -4.36 -14.57 0.56
C THR A 82 -3.33 -13.65 -0.10
N VAL A 83 -3.77 -12.52 -0.67
CA VAL A 83 -2.90 -11.49 -1.23
C VAL A 83 -2.03 -10.86 -0.15
N GLU A 84 -2.62 -10.49 1.00
CA GLU A 84 -1.90 -9.92 2.15
C GLU A 84 -0.78 -10.85 2.65
N ASP A 85 -1.08 -12.14 2.86
CA ASP A 85 -0.11 -13.14 3.30
C ASP A 85 1.01 -13.34 2.26
N SER A 86 0.65 -13.43 0.97
CA SER A 86 1.62 -13.58 -0.12
C SER A 86 2.56 -12.39 -0.25
N LEU A 87 2.04 -11.16 -0.15
CA LEU A 87 2.85 -9.94 -0.18
C LEU A 87 3.76 -9.85 1.05
N THR A 88 3.22 -10.13 2.24
CA THR A 88 3.98 -10.11 3.50
C THR A 88 5.18 -11.06 3.43
N LYS A 89 4.96 -12.32 3.02
CA LYS A 89 6.03 -13.32 2.85
C LYS A 89 7.09 -12.86 1.84
N SER A 90 6.65 -12.33 0.70
CA SER A 90 7.55 -11.87 -0.36
C SER A 90 8.43 -10.72 0.11
N LEU A 91 7.85 -9.73 0.80
CA LEU A 91 8.57 -8.57 1.31
C LEU A 91 9.53 -8.92 2.44
N ILE A 92 9.14 -9.82 3.35
CA ILE A 92 10.07 -10.33 4.36
C ILE A 92 11.26 -11.00 3.66
N GLY A 93 11.02 -11.80 2.63
CA GLY A 93 12.09 -12.40 1.82
C GLY A 93 13.01 -11.38 1.16
N ILE A 94 12.47 -10.26 0.64
CA ILE A 94 13.26 -9.21 -0.02
C ILE A 94 14.09 -8.42 1.00
N TYR A 95 13.49 -7.98 2.09
CA TYR A 95 14.12 -7.06 3.04
C TYR A 95 14.93 -7.75 4.14
N HIS A 96 14.64 -9.03 4.44
CA HIS A 96 15.32 -9.81 5.48
C HIS A 96 15.99 -11.07 4.93
N GLY A 97 15.84 -11.36 3.64
CA GLY A 97 16.49 -12.49 2.98
C GLY A 97 17.85 -12.12 2.43
N ARG A 98 18.86 -12.13 3.30
CA ARG A 98 20.23 -12.57 2.97
C ARG A 98 20.98 -12.81 4.28
N ILE A 99 21.29 -14.07 4.54
CA ILE A 99 22.31 -14.45 5.52
C ILE A 99 23.61 -13.81 5.00
N LYS A 100 24.21 -12.90 5.75
CA LYS A 100 25.62 -12.54 5.52
C LYS A 100 26.42 -13.80 5.77
N TYR A 101 26.96 -14.40 4.71
CA TYR A 101 28.00 -15.41 4.89
C TYR A 101 29.16 -14.76 5.66
N PRO A 102 29.77 -15.44 6.64
CA PRO A 102 30.77 -14.84 7.55
C PRO A 102 32.01 -14.19 6.92
N ASP A 103 32.17 -14.21 5.59
CA ASP A 103 33.42 -13.87 4.91
C ASP A 103 33.36 -12.65 3.96
N GLN A 104 32.24 -11.93 3.87
CA GLN A 104 32.20 -10.71 3.05
C GLN A 104 32.50 -9.46 3.88
N LYS A 105 33.77 -9.02 3.83
CA LYS A 105 34.13 -7.64 4.20
C LYS A 105 33.28 -6.67 3.37
N SER A 106 32.66 -5.71 4.04
CA SER A 106 32.02 -4.56 3.40
C SER A 106 33.03 -3.90 2.44
N ALA A 107 32.65 -3.77 1.17
CA ALA A 107 33.35 -2.90 0.23
C ALA A 107 32.97 -1.44 0.49
#